data_AF-A0A1M3K1I6-F1
#
_entry.id   AF-A0A1M3K1I6-F1
#
_cell.length_a   1.000
_cell.length_b   1.000
_cell.length_c   1.000
_cell.angle_alpha   90.00
_cell.angle_beta   90.00
_cell.angle_gamma   90.00
#
_symmetry.space_group_name_H-M   'P 1'
#
loop_
_entity.id
_entity.type
_entity.pdbx_description
1 polymer ?
#
loop_
_entity_poly.entity_id
_entity_poly.type
_entity_poly.pdbx_seq_one_letter_code
_entity_poly.pdbx_strand_id
1 'polypeptide(L)'
;MDLGSLLLISGIALFVLFLILRPFFEIPADKKLISSTSETIRNDQQKSILLAERDRVLRSLQELDFDFSLGKIPEEDYPEQRNLLLRRGADVIKKMNTLSGTQTEVDAIAQVETVIEYSRADGLEKKKVTDEDAEVLALIAARRREKAEKPSSFCPQCGKPVTASDKFCAKCGKTLS
;
A
#
# COMPACT_ATOMS: atom_id res chain seq x y z
N MET A 1 -9.76 -32.22 -53.95
CA MET A 1 -9.44 -32.30 -52.51
C MET A 1 -10.33 -33.35 -51.90
N ASP A 2 -9.76 -34.33 -51.21
CA ASP A 2 -10.52 -35.43 -50.64
C ASP A 2 -11.55 -34.91 -49.64
N LEU A 3 -12.77 -35.45 -49.70
CA LEU A 3 -13.89 -34.99 -48.87
C LEU A 3 -13.54 -35.04 -47.36
N GLY A 4 -12.69 -35.99 -46.97
CA GLY A 4 -12.16 -36.10 -45.60
C GLY A 4 -11.27 -34.92 -45.18
N SER A 5 -10.45 -34.37 -46.10
CA SER A 5 -9.59 -33.22 -45.80
C SER A 5 -10.41 -31.94 -45.55
N LEU A 6 -11.49 -31.75 -46.31
CA LEU A 6 -12.39 -30.61 -46.15
C LEU A 6 -13.15 -30.65 -44.82
N LEU A 7 -13.62 -31.82 -44.38
CA LEU A 7 -14.31 -31.98 -43.10
C LEU A 7 -13.38 -31.74 -41.91
N LEU A 8 -12.13 -32.19 -41.99
CA LEU A 8 -11.14 -32.02 -40.93
C LEU A 8 -10.78 -30.53 -40.75
N ILE A 9 -10.53 -29.83 -41.86
CA ILE A 9 -10.22 -28.38 -41.84
C ILE A 9 -11.41 -27.59 -41.30
N SER A 10 -12.64 -27.89 -41.74
CA SER A 10 -13.85 -27.21 -41.26
C SER A 10 -14.07 -27.41 -39.76
N GLY A 11 -13.88 -28.64 -39.25
CA GLY A 11 -14.03 -28.94 -37.82
C GLY A 11 -13.05 -28.15 -36.94
N ILE A 12 -11.77 -28.10 -37.33
CA ILE A 12 -10.75 -27.32 -36.60
C ILE A 12 -11.09 -25.83 -36.67
N ALA A 13 -11.47 -25.32 -37.85
CA ALA A 13 -11.83 -23.92 -38.02
C ALA A 13 -13.00 -23.52 -37.11
N LEU A 14 -14.04 -24.34 -37.02
CA LEU A 14 -15.18 -24.10 -36.13
C LEU A 14 -14.79 -24.17 -34.65
N PHE A 15 -13.91 -25.09 -34.26
CA PHE A 15 -13.45 -25.20 -32.87
C PHE A 15 -12.59 -24.01 -32.45
N VAL A 16 -11.67 -23.56 -33.31
CA VAL A 16 -10.86 -22.37 -33.08
C VAL A 16 -11.75 -21.13 -33.03
N LEU A 17 -12.70 -21.03 -33.96
CA LEU A 17 -13.69 -19.96 -33.97
C LEU A 17 -14.49 -19.95 -32.66
N PHE A 18 -14.96 -21.10 -32.19
CA PHE A 18 -15.66 -21.22 -30.91
C PHE A 18 -14.80 -20.76 -29.73
N LEU A 19 -13.52 -21.16 -29.65
CA LEU A 19 -12.60 -20.67 -28.61
C LEU A 19 -12.41 -19.15 -28.63
N ILE A 20 -12.36 -18.54 -29.82
CA ILE A 20 -12.24 -17.09 -29.99
C ILE A 20 -13.54 -16.36 -29.61
N LEU A 21 -14.70 -16.94 -29.91
CA LEU A 21 -16.00 -16.34 -29.56
C LEU A 21 -16.40 -16.57 -28.09
N ARG A 22 -15.84 -17.58 -27.43
CA ARG A 22 -16.09 -17.88 -26.01
C ARG A 22 -15.94 -16.67 -25.06
N PRO A 23 -14.86 -15.87 -25.10
CA PRO A 23 -14.74 -14.67 -24.26
C PRO A 23 -15.77 -13.59 -24.56
N PHE A 24 -16.37 -13.60 -25.76
CA PHE A 24 -17.40 -12.63 -26.16
C PHE A 24 -18.80 -13.00 -25.65
N PHE A 25 -19.09 -14.31 -25.54
CA PHE A 25 -20.38 -14.80 -25.04
C PHE A 25 -20.41 -15.04 -23.53
N GLU A 26 -19.25 -15.26 -22.88
CA GLU A 26 -19.13 -15.42 -21.42
C GLU A 26 -18.93 -14.09 -20.68
N ILE A 27 -19.52 -13.00 -21.18
CA ILE A 27 -19.64 -11.74 -20.42
C ILE A 27 -20.99 -11.78 -19.69
N PRO A 28 -21.11 -12.40 -18.50
CA PRO A 28 -22.32 -12.27 -17.71
C PRO A 28 -22.50 -10.79 -17.36
N ALA A 29 -23.71 -10.29 -17.61
CA ALA A 29 -24.13 -8.91 -17.38
C ALA A 29 -23.97 -8.43 -15.91
N ASP A 30 -23.64 -9.33 -14.98
CA ASP A 30 -23.50 -9.07 -13.55
C ASP A 30 -22.06 -8.88 -13.05
N LYS A 31 -21.07 -8.70 -13.94
CA LYS A 31 -19.67 -8.55 -13.53
C LYS A 31 -19.23 -7.08 -13.44
N LYS A 32 -19.27 -6.55 -12.22
CA LYS A 32 -18.45 -5.41 -11.73
C LYS A 32 -16.92 -5.56 -11.99
N LEU A 33 -16.46 -6.67 -12.56
CA LEU A 33 -15.05 -6.98 -12.84
C LEU A 33 -14.44 -6.20 -14.02
N ILE A 34 -15.25 -5.57 -14.87
CA ILE A 34 -14.73 -4.71 -15.96
C ILE A 34 -14.31 -3.32 -15.42
N SER A 35 -14.99 -2.83 -14.37
CA SER A 35 -14.61 -1.57 -13.71
C SER A 35 -13.22 -1.67 -13.10
N SER A 36 -12.95 -2.73 -12.34
CA SER A 36 -11.67 -2.90 -11.64
C SER A 36 -10.49 -2.97 -12.60
N THR A 37 -10.57 -3.74 -13.68
CA THR A 37 -9.47 -3.81 -14.67
C THR A 37 -9.23 -2.47 -15.37
N SER A 38 -10.31 -1.74 -15.71
CA SER A 38 -10.18 -0.40 -16.30
C SER A 38 -9.59 0.62 -15.31
N GLU A 39 -9.91 0.50 -14.02
CA GLU A 39 -9.39 1.34 -12.95
C GLU A 39 -7.91 1.05 -12.68
N THR A 40 -7.50 -0.22 -12.66
CA THR A 40 -6.09 -0.61 -12.52
C THR A 40 -5.25 -0.07 -13.68
N ILE A 41 -5.71 -0.24 -14.93
CA ILE A 41 -5.02 0.30 -16.12
C ILE A 41 -4.91 1.83 -16.06
N ARG A 42 -5.97 2.53 -15.64
CA ARG A 42 -5.95 3.99 -15.50
C ARG A 42 -4.98 4.46 -14.40
N ASN A 43 -4.93 3.78 -13.26
CA ASN A 43 -4.00 4.10 -12.18
C ASN A 43 -2.54 3.85 -12.60
N ASP A 44 -2.26 2.77 -13.32
CA ASP A 44 -0.92 2.47 -13.84
C ASP A 44 -0.47 3.51 -14.88
N GLN A 45 -1.39 3.94 -15.74
CA GLN A 45 -1.11 5.03 -16.67
C GLN A 45 -0.85 6.35 -15.93
N GLN A 46 -1.65 6.70 -14.91
CA GLN A 46 -1.40 7.90 -14.09
C GLN A 46 -0.06 7.83 -13.35
N LYS A 47 0.31 6.66 -12.81
CA LYS A 47 1.59 6.43 -12.15
C LYS A 47 2.77 6.60 -13.10
N SER A 48 2.70 6.04 -14.31
CA SER A 48 3.77 6.18 -15.31
C SER A 48 3.96 7.64 -15.74
N ILE A 49 2.87 8.42 -15.88
CA ILE A 49 2.94 9.85 -16.15
C ILE A 49 3.66 10.61 -15.03
N LEU A 50 3.32 10.34 -13.77
CA LEU A 50 3.97 11.01 -12.64
C LEU A 50 5.45 10.63 -12.48
N LEU A 51 5.80 9.37 -12.77
CA LEU A 51 7.19 8.92 -12.79
C LEU A 51 8.01 9.64 -13.86
N ALA A 52 7.45 9.83 -15.05
CA ALA A 52 8.09 10.59 -16.11
C ALA A 52 8.29 12.07 -15.71
N GLU A 53 7.29 12.68 -15.07
CA GLU A 53 7.40 14.07 -14.59
C GLU A 53 8.46 14.21 -13.49
N ARG A 54 8.58 13.23 -12.57
CA ARG A 54 9.67 13.19 -11.59
C ARG A 54 11.03 13.19 -12.27
N ASP A 55 11.24 12.29 -13.25
CA ASP A 55 12.52 12.17 -13.95
C ASP A 55 12.85 13.44 -14.73
N ARG A 56 11.83 14.11 -15.28
CA ARG A 56 12.00 15.41 -15.92
C ARG A 56 12.48 16.47 -14.95
N VAL A 57 11.86 16.59 -13.77
CA VAL A 57 12.27 17.57 -12.75
C VAL A 57 13.69 17.28 -12.25
N LEU A 58 14.02 16.01 -12.00
CA LEU A 58 15.36 15.63 -11.56
C LEU A 58 16.43 15.98 -12.60
N ARG A 59 16.17 15.71 -13.88
CA ARG A 59 17.09 16.10 -14.96
C ARG A 59 17.27 17.62 -15.02
N SER A 60 16.20 18.39 -14.89
CA SER A 60 16.29 19.86 -14.89
C SER A 60 17.05 20.41 -13.70
N LEU A 61 16.90 19.82 -12.50
CA LEU A 61 17.70 20.19 -11.32
C LEU A 61 19.18 19.89 -11.55
N GLN A 62 19.48 18.71 -12.09
CA GLN A 62 20.85 18.30 -12.37
C GLN A 62 21.50 19.21 -13.41
N GLU A 63 20.78 19.57 -14.48
CA GLU A 63 21.26 20.50 -15.51
C GLU A 63 21.51 21.90 -14.93
N LEU A 64 20.61 22.41 -14.09
CA LEU A 64 20.77 23.69 -13.39
C LEU A 64 22.01 23.68 -12.48
N ASP A 65 22.18 22.61 -11.68
CA ASP A 65 23.33 22.45 -10.80
C ASP A 65 24.64 22.36 -11.61
N PHE A 66 24.62 21.69 -12.77
CA PHE A 66 25.76 21.66 -13.68
C PHE A 66 26.09 23.03 -14.25
N ASP A 67 25.10 23.76 -14.76
CA ASP A 67 25.32 25.08 -15.34
C ASP A 67 25.83 26.09 -14.32
N PHE A 68 25.38 26.01 -13.07
CA PHE A 68 25.94 26.77 -11.95
C PHE A 68 27.39 26.35 -11.65
N SER A 69 27.68 25.05 -11.57
CA SER A 69 29.05 24.56 -11.35
C SER A 69 30.03 24.97 -12.46
N LEU A 70 29.53 25.17 -13.68
CA LEU A 70 30.28 25.66 -14.84
C LEU A 70 30.36 27.19 -14.90
N GLY A 71 29.73 27.91 -13.96
CA GLY A 71 29.72 29.37 -13.90
C GLY A 71 28.90 30.05 -14.99
N LYS A 72 27.98 29.33 -15.66
CA LYS A 72 27.08 29.91 -16.67
C LYS A 72 25.93 30.71 -16.06
N ILE A 73 25.60 30.42 -14.82
CA ILE A 73 24.49 31.03 -14.08
C ILE A 73 25.08 31.82 -12.90
N PRO A 74 24.70 33.10 -12.74
CA PRO A 74 25.16 33.90 -11.62
C PRO A 74 24.54 33.41 -10.30
N GLU A 75 25.25 33.65 -9.19
CA GLU A 75 24.86 33.18 -7.84
C GLU A 75 23.55 33.82 -7.33
N GLU A 76 23.16 34.95 -7.92
CA GLU A 76 21.89 35.64 -7.63
C GLU A 76 20.65 34.92 -8.17
N ASP A 77 20.74 34.29 -9.36
CA ASP A 77 19.60 33.66 -10.04
C ASP A 77 19.44 32.17 -9.69
N TYR A 78 20.54 31.49 -9.39
CA TYR A 78 20.57 30.07 -9.04
C TYR A 78 19.63 29.67 -7.89
N PRO A 79 19.64 30.32 -6.71
CA PRO A 79 18.83 29.88 -5.57
C PRO A 79 17.33 30.00 -5.84
N GLU A 80 16.88 30.99 -6.62
CA GLU A 80 15.47 31.14 -6.96
C GLU A 80 15.00 29.98 -7.86
N GLN A 81 15.72 29.74 -8.96
CA GLN A 81 15.39 28.70 -9.93
C GLN A 81 15.43 27.30 -9.30
N ARG A 82 16.43 27.04 -8.45
CA ARG A 82 16.55 25.77 -7.74
C ARG A 82 15.40 25.53 -6.78
N ASN A 83 15.00 26.53 -6.01
CA ASN A 83 13.87 26.41 -5.09
C ASN A 83 12.55 26.15 -5.82
N LEU A 84 12.35 26.77 -6.99
CA LEU A 84 11.16 26.53 -7.82
C LEU A 84 11.10 25.07 -8.31
N LEU A 85 12.22 24.53 -8.80
CA LEU A 85 12.28 23.14 -9.25
C LEU A 85 12.13 22.15 -8.08
N LEU A 86 12.71 22.45 -6.91
CA LEU A 86 12.54 21.64 -5.71
C LEU A 86 11.09 21.57 -5.25
N ARG A 87 10.37 22.71 -5.25
CA ARG A 87 8.94 22.75 -4.94
C ARG A 87 8.14 21.91 -5.92
N ARG A 88 8.40 22.05 -7.22
CA ARG A 88 7.74 21.24 -8.26
C ARG A 88 8.00 19.74 -8.06
N GLY A 89 9.23 19.35 -7.74
CA GLY A 89 9.59 17.96 -7.43
C GLY A 89 8.84 17.42 -6.21
N ALA A 90 8.76 18.20 -5.14
CA ALA A 90 8.01 17.84 -3.93
C ALA A 90 6.51 17.65 -4.23
N ASP A 91 5.92 18.50 -5.07
CA ASP A 91 4.51 18.39 -5.46
C ASP A 91 4.23 17.13 -6.29
N VAL A 92 5.13 16.75 -7.20
CA VAL A 92 5.01 15.51 -7.98
C VAL A 92 5.10 14.28 -7.07
N ILE A 93 6.05 14.27 -6.14
CA ILE A 93 6.19 13.17 -5.17
C ILE A 93 4.97 13.07 -4.27
N LYS A 94 4.42 14.20 -3.82
CA LYS A 94 3.17 14.22 -3.04
C LYS A 94 2.01 13.59 -3.82
N LYS A 95 1.85 13.93 -5.10
CA LYS A 95 0.83 13.33 -5.97
C LYS A 95 1.03 11.81 -6.15
N MET A 96 2.26 11.35 -6.32
CA MET A 96 2.55 9.91 -6.40
C MET A 96 2.14 9.19 -5.12
N ASN A 97 2.46 9.76 -3.95
CA ASN A 97 2.11 9.16 -2.66
C ASN A 97 0.59 9.09 -2.47
N THR A 98 -0.19 10.04 -2.99
CA THR A 98 -1.66 9.96 -2.93
C THR A 98 -2.25 8.81 -3.77
N LEU A 99 -1.70 8.57 -4.97
CA LEU A 99 -2.14 7.46 -5.83
C LEU A 99 -1.66 6.11 -5.29
N SER A 100 -0.42 6.04 -4.81
CA SER A 100 0.14 4.84 -4.19
C SER A 100 -0.50 4.51 -2.85
N GLY A 101 -0.93 5.49 -2.05
CA GLY A 101 -1.67 5.23 -0.80
C GLY A 101 -2.99 4.49 -1.03
N THR A 102 -3.70 4.84 -2.11
CA THR A 102 -4.94 4.17 -2.52
C THR A 102 -4.67 2.73 -3.01
N GLN A 103 -3.59 2.52 -3.78
CA GLN A 103 -3.17 1.17 -4.22
C GLN A 103 -2.65 0.32 -3.05
N THR A 104 -1.90 0.92 -2.11
CA THR A 104 -1.34 0.21 -0.95
C THR A 104 -2.43 -0.24 0.01
N GLU A 105 -3.52 0.52 0.18
CA GLU A 105 -4.68 0.03 0.96
C GLU A 105 -5.39 -1.13 0.26
N VAL A 106 -5.60 -1.08 -1.05
CA VAL A 106 -6.26 -2.16 -1.80
C VAL A 106 -5.37 -3.42 -1.83
N ASP A 107 -4.07 -3.27 -2.04
CA ASP A 107 -3.09 -4.36 -2.03
C ASP A 107 -2.88 -4.90 -0.61
N ALA A 108 -2.85 -4.05 0.41
CA ALA A 108 -2.74 -4.48 1.80
C ALA A 108 -4.01 -5.19 2.28
N ILE A 109 -5.20 -4.74 1.88
CA ILE A 109 -6.47 -5.42 2.19
C ILE A 109 -6.53 -6.78 1.48
N ALA A 110 -6.13 -6.87 0.21
CA ALA A 110 -6.08 -8.14 -0.54
C ALA A 110 -5.01 -9.11 0.00
N GLN A 111 -3.84 -8.60 0.39
CA GLN A 111 -2.81 -9.40 1.05
C GLN A 111 -3.23 -9.85 2.46
N VAL A 112 -3.95 -9.00 3.20
CA VAL A 112 -4.49 -9.36 4.52
C VAL A 112 -5.61 -10.41 4.37
N GLU A 113 -6.48 -10.32 3.36
CA GLU A 113 -7.53 -11.33 3.12
C GLU A 113 -6.93 -12.69 2.77
N THR A 114 -5.91 -12.73 1.91
CA THR A 114 -5.19 -13.98 1.56
C THR A 114 -4.40 -14.56 2.73
N VAL A 115 -3.76 -13.72 3.55
CA VAL A 115 -3.07 -14.17 4.78
C VAL A 115 -4.05 -14.66 5.84
N ILE A 116 -5.24 -14.04 5.97
CA ILE A 116 -6.28 -14.50 6.88
C ILE A 116 -6.90 -15.81 6.39
N GLU A 117 -7.09 -16.01 5.08
CA GLU A 117 -7.56 -17.30 4.53
C GLU A 117 -6.55 -18.42 4.76
N TYR A 118 -5.26 -18.17 4.54
CA TYR A 118 -4.19 -19.11 4.89
C TYR A 118 -4.17 -19.41 6.41
N SER A 119 -4.35 -18.38 7.24
CA SER A 119 -4.42 -18.51 8.70
C SER A 119 -5.71 -19.18 9.20
N ARG A 120 -6.78 -19.23 8.40
CA ARG A 120 -8.02 -19.95 8.72
C ARG A 120 -7.98 -21.40 8.29
N ALA A 121 -7.25 -21.73 7.23
CA ALA A 121 -6.97 -23.11 6.85
C ALA A 121 -6.08 -23.81 7.90
N ASP A 122 -5.10 -23.09 8.48
CA ASP A 122 -4.29 -23.55 9.61
C ASP A 122 -4.88 -23.21 11.00
N GLY A 123 -6.04 -22.54 11.04
CA GLY A 123 -6.68 -22.03 12.26
C GLY A 123 -7.30 -23.09 13.18
N LEU A 124 -7.04 -24.37 12.94
CA LEU A 124 -7.32 -25.46 13.90
C LEU A 124 -6.10 -25.92 14.68
N GLU A 125 -4.91 -25.36 14.47
CA GLU A 125 -3.87 -25.43 15.48
C GLU A 125 -3.97 -24.21 16.40
N LYS A 126 -4.82 -24.35 17.43
CA LYS A 126 -4.49 -23.76 18.73
C LYS A 126 -3.05 -24.17 19.01
N LYS A 127 -2.11 -23.24 18.87
CA LYS A 127 -0.75 -23.41 19.39
C LYS A 127 -0.93 -23.84 20.84
N LYS A 128 -0.72 -25.13 21.13
CA LYS A 128 -0.73 -25.65 22.49
C LYS A 128 0.34 -24.85 23.20
N VAL A 129 -0.09 -23.94 24.06
CA VAL A 129 0.77 -23.30 25.06
C VAL A 129 1.51 -24.45 25.73
N THR A 130 2.80 -24.57 25.46
CA THR A 130 3.62 -25.62 26.06
C THR A 130 3.86 -25.27 27.52
N ASP A 131 4.31 -26.23 28.33
CA ASP A 131 4.65 -25.98 29.74
C ASP A 131 5.73 -24.89 29.88
N GLU A 132 6.58 -24.72 28.87
CA GLU A 132 7.57 -23.62 28.78
C GLU A 132 6.91 -22.24 28.61
N ASP A 133 5.85 -22.15 27.81
CA ASP A 133 5.08 -20.91 27.65
C ASP A 133 4.32 -20.54 28.94
N ALA A 134 3.96 -21.53 29.78
CA ALA A 134 3.28 -21.31 31.05
C ALA A 134 4.18 -20.60 32.07
N GLU A 135 5.47 -20.94 32.13
CA GLU A 135 6.45 -20.27 32.99
C GLU A 135 6.65 -18.81 32.55
N VAL A 136 6.78 -18.57 31.25
CA VAL A 136 6.90 -17.21 30.69
C VAL A 136 5.65 -16.38 30.97
N LEU A 137 4.45 -16.96 30.80
CA LEU A 137 3.18 -16.30 31.12
C LEU A 137 3.06 -16.00 32.63
N ALA A 138 3.54 -16.89 33.50
CA ALA A 138 3.57 -16.68 34.94
C ALA A 138 4.53 -15.54 35.32
N LEU A 139 5.71 -15.46 34.71
CA LEU A 139 6.68 -14.37 34.91
C LEU A 139 6.12 -13.02 34.45
N ILE A 140 5.44 -12.98 33.30
CA ILE A 140 4.78 -11.76 32.81
C ILE A 140 3.66 -11.34 33.78
N ALA A 141 2.86 -12.29 34.28
CA ALA A 141 1.80 -12.00 35.23
C ALA A 141 2.35 -11.49 36.57
N ALA A 142 3.44 -12.07 37.08
CA ALA A 142 4.12 -11.61 38.29
C ALA A 142 4.64 -10.18 38.13
N ARG A 143 5.37 -9.89 37.04
CA ARG A 143 5.89 -8.55 36.74
C ARG A 143 4.77 -7.52 36.56
N ARG A 144 3.62 -7.92 36.00
CA ARG A 144 2.44 -7.04 35.88
C ARG A 144 1.81 -6.74 37.23
N ARG A 145 1.80 -7.68 38.17
CA ARG A 145 1.31 -7.46 39.55
C ARG A 145 2.24 -6.55 40.34
N GLU A 146 3.55 -6.71 40.20
CA GLU A 146 4.54 -5.82 40.83
C GLU A 146 4.42 -4.38 40.33
N LYS A 147 4.11 -4.19 39.05
CA LYS A 147 3.96 -2.86 38.43
C LYS A 147 2.53 -2.31 38.46
N ALA A 148 1.56 -3.07 38.97
CA ALA A 148 0.18 -2.62 39.07
C ALA A 148 0.06 -1.61 40.22
N GLU A 149 0.46 -0.37 39.97
CA GLU A 149 0.19 0.74 40.87
C GLU A 149 -1.32 1.05 40.85
N LYS A 150 -1.87 1.37 42.03
CA LYS A 150 -3.27 1.79 42.14
C LYS A 150 -3.46 3.08 41.35
N PRO A 151 -4.57 3.21 40.58
CA PRO A 151 -4.86 4.45 39.87
C PRO A 151 -5.04 5.57 40.91
N SER A 152 -4.17 6.58 40.84
CA SER A 152 -4.13 7.68 41.82
C SER A 152 -4.79 8.95 41.28
N SER A 153 -4.90 9.11 39.95
CA SER A 153 -5.47 10.29 39.33
C SER A 153 -6.27 9.95 38.07
N PHE A 154 -6.99 10.95 37.55
CA PHE A 154 -7.75 10.85 36.31
C PHE A 154 -7.20 11.81 35.27
N CYS A 155 -7.13 11.38 34.01
CA CYS A 155 -6.70 12.21 32.90
C CYS A 155 -7.66 13.40 32.72
N PRO A 156 -7.17 14.65 32.67
CA PRO A 156 -8.01 15.85 32.54
C PRO A 156 -8.71 15.98 31.17
N GLN A 157 -8.23 15.26 30.14
CA GLN A 157 -8.83 15.32 28.79
C GLN A 157 -9.90 14.23 28.56
N CYS A 158 -9.72 13.03 29.11
CA CYS A 158 -10.59 11.89 28.79
C CYS A 158 -11.21 11.20 30.01
N GLY A 159 -10.92 11.66 31.22
CA GLY A 159 -11.49 11.14 32.47
C GLY A 159 -11.08 9.71 32.82
N LYS A 160 -10.08 9.14 32.14
CA LYS A 160 -9.58 7.78 32.38
C LYS A 160 -8.66 7.74 33.59
N PRO A 161 -8.70 6.65 34.40
CA PRO A 161 -7.74 6.47 35.48
C PRO A 161 -6.33 6.35 34.91
N VAL A 162 -5.38 7.02 35.52
CA VAL A 162 -3.95 7.04 35.17
C VAL A 162 -3.14 6.90 36.47
N THR A 163 -1.94 6.34 36.38
CA THR A 163 -1.06 6.20 37.56
C THR A 163 -0.19 7.43 37.74
N ALA A 164 0.35 7.64 38.94
CA ALA A 164 1.25 8.76 39.22
C ALA A 164 2.55 8.71 38.41
N SER A 165 2.96 7.51 37.97
CA SER A 165 4.15 7.32 37.14
C SER A 165 3.93 7.62 35.65
N ASP A 166 2.67 7.75 35.20
CA ASP A 166 2.35 7.91 33.79
C ASP A 166 2.64 9.33 33.30
N LYS A 167 3.62 9.49 32.40
CA LYS A 167 3.89 10.78 31.73
C LYS A 167 2.84 11.14 30.68
N PHE A 168 2.10 10.15 30.19
CA PHE A 168 1.08 10.29 29.15
C PHE A 168 -0.11 9.38 29.43
N CYS A 169 -1.31 9.81 29.05
CA CYS A 169 -2.49 8.97 29.15
C CYS A 169 -2.48 7.87 28.08
N ALA A 170 -2.51 6.60 28.49
CA ALA A 170 -2.55 5.44 27.59
C ALA A 170 -3.79 5.35 26.68
N LYS A 171 -4.84 6.14 26.94
CA LYS A 171 -6.09 6.14 26.17
C LYS A 171 -6.15 7.27 25.14
N CYS A 172 -5.76 8.49 25.50
CA CYS A 172 -5.89 9.66 24.63
C CYS A 172 -4.55 10.32 24.25
N GLY A 173 -3.42 9.83 24.77
CA GLY A 173 -2.08 10.33 24.45
C GLY A 173 -1.73 11.70 25.08
N LYS A 174 -2.64 12.31 25.85
CA LYS A 174 -2.38 13.59 26.55
C LYS A 174 -1.20 13.45 27.52
N THR A 175 -0.27 14.40 27.49
CA THR A 175 0.79 14.57 28.49
C THR A 175 0.20 14.89 29.87
N LEU A 176 0.66 14.18 30.91
CA LEU A 176 0.20 14.31 32.29
C LEU A 176 1.26 14.95 33.20
N SER A 177 2.24 15.65 32.61
CA SER A 177 3.36 16.32 33.28
C SER A 177 2.90 17.28 34.39
#